data_AF-A0A517N530-F1
#
_entry.id   AF-A0A517N530-F1
#
_cell.length_a   1.000
_cell.length_b   1.000
_cell.length_c   1.000
_cell.angle_alpha   90.00
_cell.angle_beta   90.00
_cell.angle_gamma   90.00
#
_symmetry.space_group_name_H-M   'P 1'
#
loop_
_entity.id
_entity.type
_entity.pdbx_description
1 polymer ?
#
loop_
_entity_poly.entity_id
_entity_poly.type
_entity_poly.pdbx_seq_one_letter_code
_entity_poly.pdbx_strand_id
1 'polypeptide(L)'
;MKDPFVLSEWDRLCDRLRKCAESIARDVDEKAEFLRQSDQFAQQSPPQRYRDLLERTAAASRLAVQWQDERAVGFKHEEEMIDEASDESFPASDPPTFTHAHA
;
A
#
# COMPACT_ATOMS: atom_id res chain seq x y z
N MET A 1 13.58 24.48 27.71
CA MET A 1 12.15 24.81 27.54
C MET A 1 11.67 24.06 26.30
N LYS A 2 10.63 23.22 26.39
CA LYS A 2 10.09 22.56 25.20
C LYS A 2 9.36 23.61 24.36
N ASP A 3 9.64 23.67 23.07
CA ASP A 3 9.02 24.63 22.17
C ASP A 3 7.55 24.22 21.93
N PRO A 4 6.55 25.04 22.33
CA PRO A 4 5.13 24.72 22.14
C PRO A 4 4.76 24.50 20.67
N PHE A 5 5.42 25.21 19.75
CA PHE A 5 5.19 25.04 18.32
C PHE A 5 5.64 23.65 17.87
N VAL A 6 6.85 23.23 18.26
CA VAL A 6 7.39 21.91 17.89
C VAL A 6 6.51 20.77 18.39
N LEU A 7 5.97 20.89 19.61
CA LEU A 7 5.04 19.89 20.16
C LEU A 7 3.73 19.85 19.35
N SER A 8 3.15 21.02 19.04
CA SER A 8 1.90 21.08 18.27
C SER A 8 2.05 20.52 16.85
N GLU A 9 3.21 20.74 16.22
CA GLU A 9 3.49 20.20 14.89
C GLU A 9 3.79 18.70 14.91
N TRP A 10 4.40 18.21 16.00
CA TRP A 10 4.56 16.76 16.21
C TRP A 10 3.21 16.05 16.31
N ASP A 11 2.26 16.58 17.09
CA ASP A 11 0.92 16.00 17.21
C ASP A 11 0.21 15.98 15.85
N ARG A 12 0.28 17.10 15.11
CA ARG A 12 -0.29 17.20 13.75
C ARG A 12 0.35 16.24 12.77
N LEU A 13 1.66 16.01 12.86
CA LEU A 13 2.38 15.06 12.03
C LEU A 13 1.87 13.64 12.28
N CYS A 14 1.75 13.25 13.55
CA CYS A 14 1.24 11.93 13.94
C CYS A 14 -0.19 11.71 13.45
N ASP A 15 -1.07 12.71 13.63
CA ASP A 15 -2.45 12.65 13.14
C ASP A 15 -2.53 12.53 11.62
N ARG A 16 -1.68 13.27 10.89
CA ARG A 16 -1.62 13.17 9.42
C ARG A 16 -1.11 11.81 8.97
N LEU A 17 -0.08 11.28 9.62
CA LEU A 17 0.46 9.96 9.29
C LEU A 17 -0.58 8.86 9.50
N ARG A 18 -1.35 8.92 10.59
CA ARG A 18 -2.46 7.99 10.83
C ARG A 18 -3.52 8.08 9.73
N LYS A 19 -3.92 9.29 9.32
CA LYS A 19 -4.87 9.48 8.21
C LYS A 19 -4.31 8.95 6.88
N CYS A 20 -3.01 9.11 6.62
CA CYS A 20 -2.37 8.52 5.45
C CYS A 20 -2.44 7.00 5.48
N ALA A 21 -2.15 6.36 6.62
CA ALA A 21 -2.27 4.91 6.78
C ALA A 21 -3.68 4.41 6.40
N GLU A 22 -4.73 5.08 6.92
CA GLU A 22 -6.12 4.72 6.59
C GLU A 22 -6.48 4.94 5.12
N SER A 23 -5.94 5.98 4.50
CA SER A 23 -6.25 6.32 3.11
C SER A 23 -5.48 5.47 2.09
N ILE A 24 -4.31 4.93 2.47
CA ILE A 24 -3.47 4.14 1.56
C ILE A 24 -3.91 2.68 1.56
N ALA A 25 -4.30 2.14 2.72
CA ALA A 25 -4.74 0.76 2.86
C ALA A 25 -5.95 0.42 1.97
N ARG A 26 -5.94 -0.78 1.37
CA ARG A 26 -7.02 -1.30 0.51
C ARG A 26 -8.02 -2.15 1.28
N ASP A 27 -7.52 -2.91 2.25
CA ASP A 27 -8.30 -3.85 3.04
C ASP A 27 -8.09 -3.64 4.55
N VAL A 28 -8.77 -4.46 5.34
CA VAL A 28 -8.79 -4.35 6.80
C VAL A 28 -7.45 -4.75 7.41
N ASP A 29 -6.73 -5.69 6.79
CA ASP A 29 -5.48 -6.22 7.30
C ASP A 29 -4.33 -5.24 7.04
N GLU A 30 -4.22 -4.70 5.81
CA GLU A 30 -3.31 -3.60 5.47
C GLU A 30 -3.57 -2.39 6.38
N LYS A 31 -4.85 -2.05 6.59
CA LYS A 31 -5.22 -0.92 7.46
C LYS A 31 -4.77 -1.16 8.89
N ALA A 32 -5.00 -2.35 9.45
CA ALA A 32 -4.59 -2.67 10.81
C ALA A 32 -3.06 -2.57 10.98
N GLU A 33 -2.32 -3.07 9.99
CA GLU A 33 -0.85 -3.03 10.00
C GLU A 33 -0.30 -1.60 9.87
N PHE A 34 -0.78 -0.81 8.90
CA PHE A 34 -0.32 0.57 8.72
C PHE A 34 -0.68 1.45 9.92
N LEU A 35 -1.87 1.24 10.52
CA LEU A 35 -2.25 1.91 11.75
C LEU A 35 -1.30 1.56 12.90
N ARG A 36 -0.97 0.28 13.08
CA ARG A 36 0.00 -0.18 14.10
C ARG A 36 1.36 0.49 13.92
N GLN A 37 1.85 0.58 12.68
CA GLN A 37 3.10 1.26 12.37
C GLN A 37 3.03 2.77 12.65
N SER A 38 1.91 3.42 12.32
CA SER A 38 1.68 4.84 12.62
C SER A 38 1.62 5.12 14.13
N ASP A 39 1.03 4.21 14.91
CA ASP A 39 0.95 4.32 16.37
C ASP A 39 2.33 4.10 17.00
N GLN A 40 3.10 3.12 16.49
CA GLN A 40 4.49 2.93 16.92
C GLN A 40 5.35 4.17 16.64
N PHE A 41 5.12 4.84 15.51
CA PHE A 41 5.77 6.11 15.20
C PHE A 41 5.38 7.22 16.19
N ALA A 42 4.09 7.35 16.50
CA ALA A 42 3.57 8.36 17.42
C ALA A 42 4.00 8.14 18.89
N GLN A 43 4.28 6.90 19.29
CA GLN A 43 4.79 6.56 20.63
C GLN A 43 6.25 6.99 20.86
N GLN A 44 6.96 7.43 19.82
CA GLN A 44 8.31 7.95 19.96
C GLN A 44 8.32 9.24 20.79
N SER A 45 9.45 9.49 21.45
CA SER A 45 9.63 10.73 22.22
C SER A 45 9.45 11.96 21.32
N PRO A 46 8.59 12.94 21.71
CA PRO A 46 8.38 14.15 20.94
C PRO A 46 9.69 14.90 20.68
N PRO A 47 9.87 15.47 19.47
CA PRO A 47 11.05 16.26 19.13
C PRO A 47 11.18 17.47 20.06
N GLN A 48 12.41 17.82 20.43
CA GLN A 48 12.66 18.97 21.32
C GLN A 48 13.01 20.23 20.54
N ARG A 49 13.57 20.06 19.33
CA ARG A 49 14.00 21.14 18.45
C ARG A 49 13.38 20.97 17.08
N TYR A 50 13.30 22.08 16.35
CA TYR A 50 12.77 22.09 14.99
C TYR A 50 13.54 21.16 14.03
N ARG A 51 14.87 21.06 14.18
CA ARG A 51 15.66 20.11 13.39
C ARG A 51 15.20 18.66 13.59
N ASP A 52 14.99 18.26 14.83
CA ASP A 52 14.52 16.91 15.16
C ASP A 52 13.13 16.67 14.53
N LEU A 53 12.26 17.68 14.55
CA LEU A 53 10.96 17.63 13.88
C LEU A 53 11.09 17.40 12.37
N LEU A 54 12.03 18.07 11.70
CA LEU A 54 12.27 17.84 10.27
C LEU A 54 12.74 16.41 9.98
N GLU A 55 13.62 15.88 10.82
CA GLU A 55 14.11 14.50 10.71
C GLU A 55 12.96 13.51 10.90
N ARG A 56 12.05 13.77 11.86
CA ARG A 56 10.83 12.99 12.07
C ARG A 56 9.86 13.08 10.90
N THR A 57 9.63 14.28 10.36
CA THR A 57 8.79 14.47 9.16
C THR A 57 9.33 13.68 7.98
N ALA A 58 10.65 13.71 7.75
CA ALA A 58 11.27 12.92 6.70
C ALA A 58 11.08 11.40 6.92
N ALA A 59 11.17 10.93 8.16
CA ALA A 59 10.91 9.53 8.50
C ALA A 59 9.44 9.14 8.26
N ALA A 60 8.48 9.97 8.67
CA ALA A 60 7.06 9.77 8.41
C ALA A 60 6.75 9.70 6.90
N SER A 61 7.35 10.59 6.11
CA SER A 61 7.19 10.57 4.65
C SER A 61 7.74 9.28 4.02
N ARG A 62 8.91 8.81 4.45
CA ARG A 62 9.47 7.53 3.96
C ARG A 62 8.54 6.36 4.27
N LEU A 63 7.96 6.33 5.47
CA LEU A 63 7.01 5.29 5.86
C LEU A 63 5.76 5.32 4.98
N ALA A 64 5.20 6.51 4.73
CA ALA A 64 4.04 6.65 3.86
C ALA A 64 4.32 6.24 2.40
N VAL A 65 5.52 6.54 1.88
CA VAL A 65 5.95 6.10 0.54
C VAL A 65 6.09 4.58 0.49
N GLN A 66 6.65 3.96 1.53
CA GLN A 66 6.76 2.51 1.60
C GLN A 66 5.38 1.82 1.52
N TRP A 67 4.37 2.32 2.23
CA TRP A 67 3.01 1.80 2.13
C TRP A 67 2.43 1.92 0.72
N GLN A 68 2.72 3.02 0.02
CA GLN A 68 2.30 3.20 -1.37
C GLN A 68 3.00 2.22 -2.31
N ASP A 69 4.28 1.96 -2.11
CA ASP A 69 5.06 1.02 -2.91
C ASP A 69 4.58 -0.42 -2.68
N GLU A 70 4.34 -0.82 -1.43
CA GLU A 70 3.76 -2.13 -1.07
C GLU A 70 2.40 -2.35 -1.74
N ARG A 71 1.56 -1.31 -1.74
CA ARG A 71 0.30 -1.30 -2.48
C ARG A 71 0.52 -1.47 -3.99
N ALA A 72 1.47 -0.75 -4.57
CA ALA A 72 1.74 -0.81 -6.01
C ALA A 72 2.28 -2.18 -6.47
N VAL A 73 3.08 -2.85 -5.63
CA VAL A 73 3.57 -4.21 -5.91
C VAL A 73 2.40 -5.21 -5.96
N GLY A 74 1.44 -5.11 -5.03
CA GLY A 74 0.25 -5.96 -5.04
C GLY A 74 -0.54 -5.85 -6.35
N PHE A 75 -0.73 -4.62 -6.86
CA PHE A 75 -1.41 -4.41 -8.15
C PHE A 75 -0.68 -5.03 -9.34
N LYS A 76 0.65 -4.91 -9.40
CA LYS A 76 1.44 -5.52 -10.49
C LYS A 76 1.30 -7.04 -10.52
N HIS A 77 1.31 -7.68 -9.36
CA HIS A 77 1.14 -9.12 -9.27
C HIS A 77 -0.27 -9.57 -9.73
N GLU A 78 -1.31 -8.81 -9.40
CA GLU A 78 -2.67 -9.06 -9.90
C GLU A 78 -2.77 -8.91 -11.43
N GLU A 79 -2.14 -7.89 -12.01
CA GLU A 79 -2.10 -7.71 -13.47
C GLU A 79 -1.36 -8.86 -14.17
N GLU A 80 -0.22 -9.30 -13.64
CA GLU A 80 0.54 -10.43 -14.20
C GLU A 80 -0.27 -11.74 -14.20
N MET A 81 -1.01 -12.04 -13.13
CA MET A 81 -1.88 -13.23 -13.09
C MET A 81 -3.03 -13.20 -14.10
N ILE A 82 -3.52 -12.00 -14.47
CA ILE A 82 -4.58 -11.85 -15.47
C ILE A 82 -4.04 -12.15 -16.87
N ASP A 83 -2.80 -11.79 -17.17
CA ASP A 83 -2.18 -11.97 -18.49
C ASP A 83 -1.93 -13.46 -18.80
N GLU A 84 -1.50 -14.26 -17.81
CA GLU A 84 -1.27 -15.71 -17.98
C GLU A 84 -2.55 -16.48 -18.37
N ALA A 85 -3.74 -16.04 -17.92
CA ALA A 85 -5.01 -16.66 -18.29
C ALA A 85 -5.40 -16.44 -19.76
N SER A 86 -4.77 -15.47 -20.43
CA SER A 86 -5.00 -15.17 -21.85
C SER A 86 -4.15 -16.04 -22.78
N ASP A 87 -3.01 -16.54 -22.30
CA ASP A 87 -2.08 -17.38 -23.06
C ASP A 87 -2.51 -18.85 -23.14
N GLU A 88 -3.50 -19.28 -22.35
CA GLU A 88 -4.19 -20.56 -22.50
C GLU A 88 -5.15 -20.54 -23.70
N SER A 89 -4.58 -20.54 -24.92
CA SER A 89 -5.33 -20.89 -26.12
C SER A 89 -5.76 -22.36 -26.03
N PHE A 90 -6.96 -22.60 -25.50
CA PHE A 90 -7.64 -23.88 -25.67
C PHE A 90 -7.63 -24.22 -27.16
N PRO A 91 -7.15 -25.41 -27.57
CA PRO A 91 -7.20 -25.79 -28.96
C PRO A 91 -8.68 -25.74 -29.37
N ALA A 92 -9.02 -24.79 -30.25
CA ALA A 92 -10.29 -24.78 -30.94
C ALA A 92 -10.34 -26.11 -31.69
N SER A 93 -10.96 -27.10 -31.06
CA SER A 93 -11.13 -28.43 -31.62
C SER A 93 -12.04 -28.23 -32.82
N ASP A 94 -11.48 -28.27 -34.03
CA ASP A 94 -12.28 -28.24 -35.25
C ASP A 94 -13.40 -29.27 -35.10
N PRO A 95 -14.68 -28.86 -35.26
CA PRO A 95 -15.79 -29.77 -35.07
C PRO A 95 -15.64 -30.96 -36.03
N PRO A 96 -15.95 -32.20 -35.59
CA PRO A 96 -15.75 -33.37 -36.44
C PRO A 96 -16.61 -33.26 -37.71
N THR A 97 -15.96 -33.40 -38.87
CA THR A 97 -16.64 -33.42 -40.16
C THR A 97 -17.47 -34.69 -40.29
N PHE A 98 -18.80 -34.57 -40.19
CA PHE A 98 -19.71 -35.70 -40.40
C PHE A 98 -19.79 -36.01 -41.91
N THR A 99 -19.09 -37.04 -42.38
CA THR A 99 -19.30 -37.56 -43.74
C THR A 99 -20.35 -38.69 -43.67
N HIS A 100 -21.56 -38.42 -44.17
CA HIS A 100 -22.57 -39.45 -44.40
C HIS A 100 -22.09 -40.36 -45.54
N ALA A 101 -21.49 -41.50 -45.20
CA ALA A 101 -21.35 -42.62 -46.13
C ALA A 101 -22.76 -43.20 -46.36
N HIS A 102 -23.39 -42.81 -47.47
CA HIS A 102 -24.59 -43.46 -47.97
C HIS A 102 -24.24 -44.88 -48.46
N ALA A 103 -25.00 -45.86 -47.97
CA ALA A 103 -25.04 -47.24 -48.48
C ALA A 103 -25.83 -47.34 -49.79
#